data_AF-H0ADZ1-F1
#
_entry.id   AF-H0ADZ1-F1
#
_cell.length_a   1.000
_cell.length_b   1.000
_cell.length_c   1.000
_cell.angle_alpha   90.00
_cell.angle_beta   90.00
_cell.angle_gamma   90.00
#
_symmetry.space_group_name_H-M   'P 1'
#
loop_
_entity.id
_entity.type
_entity.pdbx_description
1 polymer ?
#
loop_
_entity_poly.entity_id
_entity_poly.type
_entity_poly.pdbx_seq_one_letter_code
_entity_poly.pdbx_strand_id
1 'polypeptide(L)'
;MTLFRLSNFRKYPIEIFALVIQGLLVTLIPLAFASFFPASYILGKEGFETWKIITPFIGPVFFYVAYRFWNLGLGNYSSTGS
;
A
#
# COMPACT_ATOMS: atom_id res chain seq x y z
N MET A 1 16.49 10.79 -1.47
CA MET A 1 16.50 10.72 0.01
C MET A 1 15.10 10.57 0.65
N THR A 2 14.01 10.97 -0.01
CA THR A 2 12.63 10.96 0.53
C THR A 2 12.02 9.56 0.68
N LEU A 3 12.28 8.62 -0.24
CA LEU A 3 11.72 7.26 -0.21
C LEU A 3 12.16 6.44 1.02
N PHE A 4 13.41 6.60 1.46
CA PHE A 4 13.96 5.95 2.66
C PHE A 4 13.34 6.45 3.96
N ARG A 5 12.72 7.64 3.99
CA ARG A 5 12.03 8.14 5.18
C ARG A 5 10.64 7.53 5.31
N LEU A 6 9.94 7.33 4.18
CA LEU A 6 8.64 6.66 4.12
C LEU A 6 8.69 5.21 4.61
N SER A 7 9.81 4.51 4.40
CA SER A 7 9.96 3.14 4.87
C SER A 7 10.01 3.00 6.40
N ASN A 8 10.32 4.06 7.15
CA ASN A 8 10.35 4.04 8.62
C ASN A 8 8.94 3.95 9.23
N PHE A 9 7.91 4.42 8.53
CA PHE A 9 6.51 4.30 9.01
C PHE A 9 6.06 2.84 9.13
N ARG A 10 6.73 1.90 8.44
CA ARG A 10 6.45 0.46 8.56
C ARG A 10 6.92 -0.16 9.88
N LYS A 11 7.80 0.53 10.62
CA LYS A 11 8.41 0.00 11.85
C LYS A 11 7.49 0.10 13.06
N TYR A 12 6.45 0.93 12.99
CA TYR A 12 5.58 1.21 14.12
C TYR A 12 4.14 0.76 13.81
N PRO A 13 3.37 0.38 14.85
CA PRO A 13 1.94 0.07 14.71
C PRO A 13 1.19 1.27 14.12
N ILE A 14 0.20 1.07 13.26
CA ILE A 14 -0.50 2.21 12.63
C ILE A 14 -1.29 3.04 13.67
N GLU A 15 -1.64 2.42 14.79
CA GLU A 15 -2.44 2.98 15.88
C GLU A 15 -1.76 4.16 16.58
N ILE A 16 -0.43 4.31 16.47
CA ILE A 16 0.29 5.46 17.06
C ILE A 16 0.12 6.75 16.25
N PHE A 17 -0.38 6.67 15.03
CA PHE A 17 -0.53 7.82 14.14
C PHE A 17 -1.93 8.42 14.22
N ALA A 18 -2.05 9.70 13.90
CA ALA A 18 -3.36 10.35 13.75
C ALA A 18 -4.20 9.68 12.65
N LEU A 19 -5.53 9.72 12.79
CA LEU A 19 -6.47 9.04 11.88
C LEU A 19 -6.25 9.38 10.39
N VAL A 20 -5.90 10.64 10.10
CA VAL A 20 -5.56 11.08 8.73
C VAL A 20 -4.34 10.34 8.18
N ILE A 21 -3.29 10.19 9.00
CA ILE A 21 -2.07 9.48 8.61
C ILE A 21 -2.35 7.98 8.44
N GLN A 22 -3.15 7.39 9.32
CA GLN A 22 -3.61 6.00 9.16
C GLN A 22 -4.33 5.81 7.82
N GLY A 23 -5.25 6.73 7.47
CA GLY A 23 -5.94 6.74 6.19
C GLY A 23 -4.98 6.75 5.00
N LEU A 24 -3.96 7.62 5.03
CA LEU A 24 -2.94 7.70 3.97
C LEU A 24 -2.08 6.43 3.85
N LEU A 25 -1.68 5.83 4.97
CA LEU A 25 -0.86 4.61 5.03
C LEU A 25 -1.61 3.33 4.61
N VAL A 26 -2.94 3.39 4.63
CA VAL A 26 -3.80 2.28 4.17
C VAL A 26 -4.18 2.48 2.71
N THR A 27 -4.51 3.70 2.28
CA THR A 27 -5.14 3.94 0.97
C THR A 27 -4.18 4.42 -0.12
N LEU A 28 -3.45 5.51 0.12
CA LEU A 28 -2.64 6.17 -0.91
C LEU A 28 -1.32 5.43 -1.17
N ILE A 29 -0.70 4.96 -0.09
CA ILE A 29 0.50 4.14 -0.13
C ILE A 29 0.17 2.96 0.77
N PRO A 30 -0.22 1.78 0.25
CA PRO A 30 -0.76 0.65 1.02
C PRO A 30 0.33 -0.06 1.86
N LEU A 31 1.15 0.70 2.59
CA LEU A 31 2.26 0.25 3.41
C LEU A 31 1.77 -0.62 4.57
N ALA A 32 0.60 -0.30 5.13
CA ALA A 32 0.00 -1.08 6.19
C ALA A 32 -0.26 -2.54 5.77
N PHE A 33 -0.64 -2.78 4.51
CA PHE A 33 -0.84 -4.13 3.97
C PHE A 33 0.46 -4.89 3.71
N ALA A 34 1.56 -4.17 3.46
CA ALA A 34 2.86 -4.79 3.24
C ALA A 34 3.59 -5.18 4.55
N SER A 35 3.23 -4.58 5.69
CA SER A 35 3.92 -4.85 6.96
C SER A 35 2.98 -5.06 8.15
N PHE A 36 2.14 -4.06 8.47
CA PHE A 36 1.39 -4.03 9.73
C PHE A 36 0.32 -5.11 9.83
N PHE A 37 -0.60 -5.21 8.86
CA PHE A 37 -1.69 -6.19 8.89
C PHE A 37 -1.21 -7.64 8.89
N PRO A 38 -0.27 -8.09 8.02
CA PRO A 38 0.22 -9.46 8.09
C PRO A 38 0.95 -9.76 9.41
N ALA A 39 1.75 -8.82 9.94
CA ALA A 39 2.38 -8.98 11.24
C ALA A 39 1.35 -9.06 12.38
N SER A 40 0.30 -8.22 12.36
CA SER A 40 -0.76 -8.22 13.36
C SER A 40 -1.56 -9.53 13.38
N TYR A 41 -1.76 -10.13 12.21
CA TYR A 41 -2.41 -11.44 12.07
C TYR A 41 -1.53 -12.56 12.64
N ILE A 42 -0.24 -12.59 12.28
CA ILE A 42 0.72 -13.59 12.77
C ILE A 42 0.90 -13.48 14.29
N LEU A 43 0.91 -12.27 14.84
CA LEU A 43 1.09 -12.01 16.27
C LEU A 43 -0.20 -12.15 17.08
N GLY A 44 -1.34 -12.46 16.45
CA GLY A 44 -2.62 -12.62 17.14
C GLY A 44 -3.13 -11.36 17.84
N LYS A 45 -2.76 -10.16 17.36
CA LYS A 45 -3.28 -8.90 17.91
C LYS A 45 -4.77 -8.79 17.63
N GLU A 46 -5.57 -8.32 18.57
CA GLU A 46 -7.00 -8.05 18.32
C GLU A 46 -7.21 -6.79 17.46
N GLY A 47 -8.33 -6.76 16.73
CA GLY A 47 -8.75 -5.61 15.93
C GLY A 47 -8.27 -5.67 14.48
N PHE A 48 -8.87 -4.82 13.63
CA PHE A 48 -8.58 -4.78 12.19
C PHE A 48 -8.81 -6.11 11.44
N GLU A 49 -9.69 -6.99 11.93
CA GLU A 49 -9.92 -8.32 11.35
C GLU A 49 -10.27 -8.26 9.85
N THR A 50 -11.13 -7.32 9.46
CA THR A 50 -11.46 -7.09 8.05
C THR A 50 -10.21 -6.76 7.23
N TRP A 51 -9.35 -5.87 7.72
CA TRP A 51 -8.13 -5.44 7.02
C TRP A 51 -7.10 -6.57 6.92
N LYS A 52 -6.97 -7.41 7.95
CA LYS A 52 -6.11 -8.61 7.93
C LYS A 52 -6.58 -9.61 6.88
N ILE A 53 -7.88 -9.91 6.83
CA ILE A 53 -8.44 -10.88 5.88
C ILE A 53 -8.29 -10.42 4.43
N ILE A 54 -8.43 -9.12 4.15
CA ILE A 54 -8.30 -8.62 2.78
C ILE A 54 -6.84 -8.41 2.33
N THR A 55 -5.88 -8.43 3.25
CA THR A 55 -4.45 -8.21 2.98
C THR A 55 -3.89 -9.00 1.79
N PRO A 56 -4.12 -10.32 1.62
CA PRO A 56 -3.58 -11.06 0.47
C PRO A 56 -4.14 -10.60 -0.89
N PHE A 57 -5.28 -9.92 -0.92
CA PHE A 57 -5.92 -9.46 -2.15
C PHE A 57 -5.46 -8.07 -2.59
N ILE A 58 -5.01 -7.23 -1.66
CA ILE A 58 -4.61 -5.84 -1.95
C ILE A 58 -3.41 -5.78 -2.91
N GLY A 59 -2.43 -6.67 -2.76
CA GLY A 59 -1.27 -6.74 -3.65
C GLY A 59 -1.65 -6.95 -5.12
N PRO A 60 -2.39 -8.04 -5.46
CA PRO A 60 -2.91 -8.27 -6.80
C PRO A 60 -3.75 -7.11 -7.36
N VAL A 61 -4.62 -6.51 -6.55
CA VAL A 61 -5.45 -5.36 -6.96
C VAL A 61 -4.58 -4.16 -7.31
N PHE A 62 -3.61 -3.81 -6.47
CA PHE A 62 -2.68 -2.70 -6.73
C PHE A 62 -1.83 -2.94 -7.97
N PHE A 63 -1.33 -4.16 -8.14
CA PHE A 63 -0.57 -4.55 -9.33
C PHE A 63 -1.43 -4.41 -10.59
N TYR A 64 -2.66 -4.89 -10.56
CA TYR A 64 -3.59 -4.76 -11.67
C TYR A 64 -3.85 -3.29 -12.04
N VAL A 65 -4.14 -2.44 -11.06
CA VAL A 65 -4.37 -1.00 -11.28
C VAL A 65 -3.12 -0.33 -11.87
N ALA A 66 -1.94 -0.60 -11.30
CA ALA A 66 -0.67 -0.06 -11.79
C ALA A 66 -0.37 -0.51 -13.22
N TYR A 67 -0.62 -1.77 -13.54
CA TYR A 67 -0.44 -2.32 -14.90
C TYR A 67 -1.38 -1.65 -15.92
N ARG A 68 -2.65 -1.45 -15.56
CA ARG A 68 -3.60 -0.74 -16.41
C ARG A 68 -3.18 0.72 -16.61
N PHE A 69 -2.76 1.40 -15.55
CA PHE A 69 -2.25 2.75 -15.62
C PHE A 69 -1.01 2.86 -16.53
N TRP A 70 -0.07 1.93 -16.40
CA TRP A 70 1.11 1.83 -17.25
C TRP A 70 0.73 1.68 -18.73
N ASN A 71 -0.17 0.76 -19.06
CA ASN A 71 -0.64 0.55 -20.43
C ASN A 71 -1.36 1.77 -21.02
N LEU A 72 -2.15 2.50 -20.21
CA LEU A 72 -2.75 3.77 -20.62
C LEU A 72 -1.66 4.81 -20.95
N GLY A 73 -0.60 4.89 -20.14
CA GLY A 73 0.54 5.75 -20.39
C GLY A 73 1.27 5.39 -21.68
N LEU A 74 1.51 4.10 -21.94
CA LEU A 74 2.12 3.62 -23.18
C LEU A 74 1.27 3.95 -24.42
N GLY A 75 -0.06 3.85 -24.33
CA GLY A 75 -0.97 4.17 -25.43
C GLY A 75 -0.90 5.64 -25.87
N ASN A 76 -0.61 6.55 -24.93
CA ASN A 76 -0.40 7.97 -25.21
C ASN A 76 1.05 8.29 -25.62
N TYR A 77 1.95 7.30 -25.60
CA TYR A 77 3.39 7.47 -25.90
C TYR A 77 3.72 7.24 -27.38
N SER A 78 2.78 7.47 -28.30
CA SER A 78 3.04 7.42 -29.74
C SER A 78 3.38 8.79 -30.32
N SER A 79 4.64 8.89 -30.77
CA SER A 79 5.22 9.85 -31.73
C SER A 79 5.81 11.16 -31.20
N THR A 80 7.10 11.12 -30.86
CA THR A 80 8.09 11.95 -31.57
C THR A 80 9.03 10.97 -32.25
N GLY A 81 8.79 10.71 -33.54
CA GLY A 81 9.46 9.65 -34.29
C GLY A 81 10.98 9.80 -34.45
N SER A 82 11.66 8.66 -34.40
CA SER A 82 12.73 8.20 -35.31
C SER A 82 13.04 6.74 -35.01
#